data_AF-A0A484WSM7-F1
#
_entry.id   AF-A0A484WSM7-F1
#
_cell.length_a   1.000
_cell.length_b   1.000
_cell.length_c   1.000
_cell.angle_alpha   90.00
_cell.angle_beta   90.00
_cell.angle_gamma   90.00
#
_symmetry.space_group_name_H-M   'P 1'
#
loop_
_entity.id
_entity.type
_entity.pdbx_description
1 polymer ?
#
loop_
_entity_poly.entity_id
_entity_poly.type
_entity_poly.pdbx_seq_one_letter_code
_entity_poly.pdbx_strand_id
1 'polypeptide(L)'
;MNKKSLWKLILILAIPCIIGFMPAPAGLSELAWVLFGIYLAAIVGLVIKPFPEPVVLLIAVAASMVVVGNLSGGEFKTTAVLSGYSSGTTWLVFSAFTLSAAFVTTGLGKRIAYLLIGKIGSTTLGLGYVTVFLDLVLAPATPSNTARAAASCYRSSTAWQWLWDQNRKKVRVVLDIT
;
A
#
# COMPACT_ATOMS: atom_id res chain seq x y z
N MET A 1 -0.47 4.27 -26.88
CA MET A 1 0.33 3.66 -25.80
C MET A 1 1.77 4.16 -25.88
N ASN A 2 2.34 4.66 -24.77
CA ASN A 2 3.67 5.27 -24.76
C ASN A 2 4.76 4.17 -24.94
N LYS A 3 5.63 4.29 -25.94
CA LYS A 3 6.64 3.28 -26.33
C LYS A 3 7.51 2.80 -25.16
N LYS A 4 7.75 3.68 -24.18
CA LYS A 4 8.53 3.42 -22.96
C LYS A 4 7.87 2.46 -21.96
N SER A 5 6.53 2.39 -21.92
CA SER A 5 5.81 1.46 -21.03
C SER A 5 5.74 0.05 -21.65
N LEU A 6 5.67 -0.01 -22.97
CA LEU A 6 5.55 -1.27 -23.73
C LEU A 6 6.81 -2.14 -23.62
N TRP A 7 8.00 -1.53 -23.64
CA TRP A 7 9.26 -2.26 -23.45
C TRP A 7 9.42 -2.84 -22.03
N LYS A 8 8.92 -2.14 -21.00
CA LYS A 8 8.89 -2.63 -19.61
C LYS A 8 7.99 -3.86 -19.46
N LEU A 9 6.84 -3.86 -20.15
CA LEU A 9 5.94 -5.01 -20.18
C LEU A 9 6.57 -6.22 -20.86
N ILE A 10 7.24 -6.01 -22.00
CA ILE A 10 7.95 -7.08 -22.71
C ILE A 10 9.01 -7.70 -21.79
N LEU A 11 9.74 -6.89 -21.02
CA LEU A 11 10.77 -7.38 -20.11
C LEU A 11 10.19 -8.21 -18.95
N ILE A 12 9.05 -7.78 -18.39
CA ILE A 12 8.35 -8.53 -17.33
C ILE A 12 7.77 -9.84 -17.87
N LEU A 13 7.23 -9.84 -19.09
CA LEU A 13 6.67 -11.03 -19.74
C LEU A 13 7.75 -12.00 -20.23
N ALA A 14 8.96 -11.50 -20.54
CA ALA A 14 10.07 -12.32 -21.01
C ALA A 14 10.62 -13.24 -19.91
N ILE A 15 10.63 -12.80 -18.65
CA ILE A 15 11.16 -13.57 -17.51
C ILE A 15 10.45 -14.93 -17.33
N PRO A 16 9.11 -15.00 -17.21
CA PRO A 16 8.42 -16.28 -17.05
C PRO A 16 8.47 -17.13 -18.32
N CYS A 17 8.53 -16.51 -19.52
CA CYS A 17 8.74 -17.25 -20.76
C CYS A 17 10.12 -17.92 -20.81
N ILE A 18 11.20 -17.21 -20.47
CA ILE A 18 12.57 -17.76 -20.48
C ILE A 18 12.69 -18.90 -19.46
N ILE A 19 12.13 -18.72 -18.27
CA ILE A 19 12.14 -19.75 -17.21
C ILE A 19 11.31 -20.97 -17.62
N GLY A 20 10.16 -20.77 -18.30
CA GLY A 20 9.34 -21.86 -18.81
C GLY A 20 9.96 -22.65 -19.97
N PHE A 21 10.85 -22.04 -20.75
CA PHE A 21 11.61 -22.74 -21.79
C PHE A 21 12.84 -23.49 -21.24
N MET A 22 13.28 -23.22 -20.01
CA MET A 22 14.35 -23.97 -19.36
C MET A 22 13.80 -25.22 -18.66
N PRO A 23 14.40 -26.41 -18.87
CA PRO A 23 13.96 -27.63 -18.21
C PRO A 23 14.15 -27.52 -16.70
N ALA A 24 13.17 -28.03 -15.96
CA ALA A 24 13.19 -28.01 -14.50
C ALA A 24 14.41 -28.80 -13.95
N PRO A 25 15.12 -28.26 -12.94
CA PRO A 25 16.21 -29.00 -12.29
C PRO A 25 15.68 -30.25 -11.58
N ALA A 26 16.52 -31.30 -11.52
CA ALA A 26 16.15 -32.60 -10.98
C ALA A 26 15.62 -32.48 -9.52
N GLY A 27 14.40 -32.96 -9.29
CA GLY A 27 13.72 -32.92 -7.99
C GLY A 27 12.59 -31.90 -7.86
N LEU A 28 12.35 -31.06 -8.87
CA LEU A 28 11.24 -30.09 -8.88
C LEU A 28 10.17 -30.45 -9.92
N SER A 29 8.89 -30.34 -9.54
CA SER A 29 7.77 -30.46 -10.47
C SER A 29 7.81 -29.33 -11.52
N GLU A 30 7.52 -29.66 -12.77
CA GLU A 30 7.45 -28.71 -13.89
C GLU A 30 6.46 -27.57 -13.61
N LEU A 31 5.33 -27.89 -12.95
CA LEU A 31 4.34 -26.90 -12.53
C LEU A 31 4.93 -25.90 -11.53
N ALA A 32 5.67 -26.37 -10.54
CA ALA A 32 6.29 -25.52 -9.51
C ALA A 32 7.35 -24.58 -10.11
N TRP A 33 8.09 -25.05 -11.14
CA TRP A 33 9.09 -24.26 -11.84
C TRP A 33 8.48 -23.09 -12.63
N VAL A 34 7.39 -23.33 -13.35
CA VAL A 34 6.70 -22.27 -14.10
C VAL A 34 6.01 -21.27 -13.15
N LEU A 35 5.40 -21.74 -12.06
CA LEU A 35 4.82 -20.85 -11.04
C LEU A 35 5.89 -19.99 -10.36
N PHE A 36 7.08 -20.53 -10.11
CA PHE A 36 8.21 -19.76 -9.60
C PHE A 36 8.62 -18.65 -10.59
N GLY A 37 8.65 -18.94 -11.89
CA GLY A 37 8.91 -17.94 -12.93
C GLY A 37 7.88 -16.80 -12.93
N ILE A 38 6.59 -17.11 -12.80
CA ILE A 38 5.53 -16.10 -12.69
C ILE A 38 5.66 -15.29 -11.40
N TYR A 39 6.01 -15.91 -10.28
CA TYR A 39 6.24 -15.22 -9.02
C TYR A 39 7.41 -14.23 -9.10
N LEU A 40 8.51 -14.64 -9.73
CA LEU A 40 9.67 -13.76 -9.94
C LEU A 40 9.34 -12.61 -10.89
N ALA A 41 8.55 -12.87 -11.94
CA ALA A 41 8.01 -11.85 -12.82
C ALA A 41 7.11 -10.83 -12.07
N ALA A 42 6.30 -11.29 -11.11
CA ALA A 42 5.48 -10.42 -10.29
C ALA A 42 6.33 -9.49 -9.40
N ILE A 43 7.38 -10.01 -8.76
CA ILE A 43 8.32 -9.19 -7.96
C ILE A 43 8.96 -8.10 -8.83
N VAL A 44 9.51 -8.49 -9.98
CA VAL A 44 10.14 -7.54 -10.92
C VAL A 44 9.12 -6.53 -11.44
N GLY A 45 7.89 -6.96 -11.71
CA GLY A 45 6.78 -6.08 -12.10
C GLY A 45 6.43 -5.05 -11.03
N LEU A 46 6.42 -5.45 -9.75
CA LEU A 46 6.19 -4.54 -8.63
C LEU A 46 7.33 -3.53 -8.42
N VAL A 47 8.58 -3.89 -8.74
CA VAL A 47 9.72 -2.98 -8.66
C VAL A 47 9.72 -1.96 -9.81
N ILE A 48 9.46 -2.42 -11.03
CA ILE A 48 9.47 -1.58 -12.24
C ILE A 48 8.24 -0.64 -12.30
N LYS A 49 7.16 -0.98 -11.58
CA LYS A 49 5.87 -0.27 -11.52
C LYS A 49 5.40 0.25 -12.88
N PRO A 50 5.19 -0.64 -13.87
CA PRO A 50 4.65 -0.22 -15.17
C PRO A 50 3.20 0.27 -15.08
N PHE A 51 2.46 -0.25 -14.09
CA PHE A 51 1.04 -0.02 -13.84
C PHE A 51 0.79 0.08 -12.33
N PRO A 52 -0.44 0.46 -11.90
CA PRO A 52 -0.82 0.37 -10.50
C PRO A 52 -0.58 -1.04 -9.95
N GLU A 53 -0.04 -1.13 -8.72
CA GLU A 53 0.35 -2.39 -8.07
C GLU A 53 -0.77 -3.47 -8.12
N PRO A 54 -2.06 -3.14 -7.90
CA PRO A 54 -3.13 -4.13 -7.99
C PRO A 54 -3.28 -4.76 -9.38
N VAL A 55 -3.02 -4.00 -10.45
CA VAL A 55 -3.16 -4.47 -11.83
C VAL A 55 -2.08 -5.49 -12.16
N VAL A 56 -0.83 -5.25 -11.74
CA VAL A 56 0.28 -6.17 -11.95
C VAL A 56 0.03 -7.51 -11.25
N LEU A 57 -0.48 -7.45 -10.01
CA LEU A 57 -0.80 -8.65 -9.23
C LEU A 57 -1.97 -9.44 -9.84
N LEU A 58 -3.02 -8.76 -10.33
CA LEU A 58 -4.14 -9.43 -10.99
C LEU A 58 -3.72 -10.14 -12.28
N ILE A 59 -2.83 -9.55 -13.08
CA ILE A 59 -2.27 -10.19 -14.28
C ILE A 59 -1.45 -11.41 -13.90
N ALA A 60 -0.63 -11.34 -12.85
CA ALA A 60 0.14 -12.48 -12.36
C ALA A 60 -0.76 -13.62 -11.86
N VAL A 61 -1.84 -13.32 -11.14
CA VAL A 61 -2.83 -14.31 -10.70
C VAL A 61 -3.54 -14.95 -11.88
N ALA A 62 -3.95 -14.15 -12.89
CA ALA A 62 -4.57 -14.66 -14.11
C ALA A 62 -3.61 -15.59 -14.88
N ALA A 63 -2.33 -15.21 -15.02
CA ALA A 63 -1.32 -16.05 -15.65
C ALA A 63 -1.11 -17.37 -14.89
N SER A 64 -1.06 -17.33 -13.56
CA SER A 64 -0.97 -18.52 -12.72
C SER A 64 -2.17 -19.45 -12.89
N MET A 65 -3.39 -18.91 -13.03
CA MET A 65 -4.58 -19.74 -13.30
C MET A 65 -4.50 -20.46 -14.64
N VAL A 66 -4.04 -19.78 -15.69
CA VAL A 66 -3.88 -20.36 -17.02
C VAL A 66 -2.84 -21.48 -16.99
N VAL A 67 -1.71 -21.28 -16.30
CA VAL A 67 -0.67 -22.32 -16.17
C VAL A 67 -1.18 -23.51 -15.37
N VAL A 68 -1.82 -23.28 -14.21
CA VAL A 68 -2.39 -24.37 -13.40
C VAL A 68 -3.47 -25.12 -14.17
N GLY A 69 -4.33 -24.43 -14.91
CA GLY A 69 -5.38 -25.06 -15.71
C GLY A 69 -4.86 -25.94 -16.85
N ASN A 70 -3.71 -25.60 -17.44
CA ASN A 70 -3.14 -26.36 -18.57
C ASN A 70 -2.13 -27.43 -18.15
N LEU A 71 -1.30 -27.19 -17.13
CA LEU A 71 -0.22 -28.11 -16.73
C LEU A 71 -0.58 -29.08 -15.59
N SER A 72 -1.65 -28.83 -14.83
CA SER A 72 -1.94 -29.65 -13.65
C SER A 72 -2.63 -30.98 -13.93
N GLY A 73 -3.10 -31.25 -15.16
CA GLY A 73 -3.75 -32.51 -15.53
C GLY A 73 -4.97 -32.90 -14.67
N GLY A 74 -5.51 -31.98 -13.86
CA GLY A 74 -6.58 -32.23 -12.89
C GLY A 74 -6.14 -32.38 -11.42
N GLU A 75 -4.85 -32.38 -11.10
CA GLU A 75 -4.35 -32.48 -9.72
C GLU A 75 -4.60 -31.21 -8.90
N PHE A 76 -4.50 -30.03 -9.52
CA PHE A 76 -4.76 -28.75 -8.89
C PHE A 76 -5.96 -28.06 -9.54
N LYS A 77 -7.07 -27.95 -8.80
CA LYS A 77 -8.21 -27.13 -9.24
C LYS A 77 -7.76 -25.67 -9.33
N THR A 78 -8.17 -24.98 -10.39
CA THR A 78 -7.95 -23.53 -10.58
C THR A 78 -8.46 -22.70 -9.41
N THR A 79 -9.42 -23.22 -8.63
CA THR A 79 -9.91 -22.64 -7.38
C THR A 79 -8.84 -22.52 -6.28
N ALA A 80 -7.79 -23.36 -6.30
CA ALA A 80 -6.69 -23.29 -5.35
C ALA A 80 -5.94 -21.95 -5.46
N VAL A 81 -5.85 -21.36 -6.65
CA VAL A 81 -5.21 -20.05 -6.87
C VAL A 81 -6.02 -18.92 -6.21
N LEU A 82 -7.35 -19.05 -6.12
CA LEU A 82 -8.23 -18.07 -5.47
C LEU A 82 -8.36 -18.27 -3.95
N SER A 83 -7.89 -19.39 -3.41
CA SER A 83 -8.05 -19.72 -1.98
C SER A 83 -7.48 -18.65 -1.05
N GLY A 84 -6.43 -17.94 -1.48
CA GLY A 84 -5.84 -16.81 -0.75
C GLY A 84 -6.80 -15.62 -0.55
N TYR A 85 -7.75 -15.40 -1.47
CA TYR A 85 -8.79 -14.36 -1.32
C TYR A 85 -9.88 -14.73 -0.31
N SER A 86 -10.03 -16.02 0.00
CA SER A 86 -10.96 -16.49 1.02
C SER A 86 -10.34 -16.52 2.42
N SER A 87 -9.08 -16.11 2.57
CA SER A 87 -8.40 -16.14 3.87
C SER A 87 -8.98 -15.11 4.83
N GLY A 88 -9.28 -15.55 6.06
CA GLY A 88 -9.78 -14.69 7.14
C GLY A 88 -8.83 -13.53 7.44
N THR A 89 -7.51 -13.74 7.35
CA THR A 89 -6.52 -12.67 7.57
C THR A 89 -6.62 -11.57 6.51
N THR A 90 -6.84 -11.92 5.24
CA THR A 90 -7.02 -10.95 4.16
C THR A 90 -8.26 -10.08 4.41
N TRP A 91 -9.36 -10.70 4.82
CA TRP A 91 -10.60 -10.00 5.14
C TRP A 91 -10.49 -9.13 6.39
N LEU A 92 -9.80 -9.61 7.44
CA LEU A 92 -9.53 -8.81 8.64
C LEU A 92 -8.74 -7.54 8.31
N VAL A 93 -7.71 -7.65 7.47
CA VAL A 93 -6.92 -6.50 7.02
C VAL A 93 -7.78 -5.55 6.19
N PHE A 94 -8.58 -6.06 5.25
CA PHE A 94 -9.50 -5.27 4.43
C PHE A 94 -10.54 -4.50 5.28
N SER A 95 -11.16 -5.17 6.24
CA SER A 95 -12.12 -4.55 7.16
C SER A 95 -11.48 -3.45 8.00
N ALA A 96 -10.26 -3.65 8.50
CA ALA A 96 -9.56 -2.63 9.28
C ALA A 96 -9.19 -1.39 8.45
N PHE A 97 -8.75 -1.56 7.20
CA PHE A 97 -8.52 -0.44 6.28
C PHE A 97 -9.82 0.31 5.93
N THR A 98 -10.90 -0.44 5.69
CA THR A 98 -12.22 0.15 5.40
C THR A 98 -12.74 0.94 6.59
N LEU A 99 -12.59 0.40 7.80
CA LEU A 99 -12.93 1.08 9.05
C LEU A 99 -12.10 2.36 9.21
N SER A 100 -10.77 2.29 9.02
CA SER A 100 -9.90 3.46 9.08
C SER A 100 -10.31 4.55 8.08
N ALA A 101 -10.65 4.17 6.84
CA ALA A 101 -11.17 5.10 5.84
C ALA A 101 -12.50 5.74 6.29
N ALA A 102 -13.40 4.98 6.93
CA ALA A 102 -14.65 5.51 7.50
C ALA A 102 -14.41 6.52 8.62
N PHE A 103 -13.40 6.32 9.48
CA PHE A 103 -13.01 7.30 10.51
C PHE A 103 -12.52 8.63 9.90
N VAL A 104 -11.85 8.56 8.75
CA VAL A 104 -11.36 9.74 8.01
C VAL A 104 -12.52 10.47 7.32
N THR A 105 -13.41 9.75 6.63
CA THR A 105 -14.54 10.36 5.89
C THR A 105 -15.61 10.94 6.80
N THR A 106 -15.92 10.28 7.92
CA THR A 106 -16.86 10.81 8.94
C THR A 106 -16.29 11.99 9.71
N GLY A 107 -14.98 12.23 9.63
CA GLY A 107 -14.31 13.31 10.34
C GLY A 107 -14.24 13.12 11.85
N LEU A 108 -14.59 11.93 12.37
CA LEU A 108 -14.53 11.62 13.81
C LEU A 108 -13.11 11.81 14.35
N GLY A 109 -12.09 11.40 13.60
CA GLY A 109 -10.69 11.63 13.95
C GLY A 109 -10.30 13.11 14.02
N LYS A 110 -10.91 13.98 13.21
CA LYS A 110 -10.70 15.44 13.27
C LYS A 110 -11.37 16.05 14.51
N ARG A 111 -12.58 15.61 14.86
CA ARG A 111 -13.29 16.07 16.07
C ARG A 111 -12.49 15.74 17.33
N ILE A 112 -12.01 14.50 17.45
CA ILE A 112 -11.17 14.07 18.58
C ILE A 112 -9.85 14.86 18.63
N ALA A 113 -9.21 15.08 17.48
CA ALA A 113 -7.99 15.87 17.39
C ALA A 113 -8.19 17.32 17.86
N TYR A 114 -9.26 17.99 17.43
CA TYR A 114 -9.53 19.36 17.85
C TYR A 114 -9.86 19.49 19.34
N LEU A 115 -10.55 18.50 19.93
CA LEU A 115 -10.79 18.48 21.38
C LEU A 115 -9.50 18.36 22.19
N LEU A 116 -8.53 17.58 21.71
CA LEU A 116 -7.22 17.42 22.37
C LEU A 116 -6.32 18.64 22.18
N ILE A 117 -6.29 19.21 20.97
CA ILE A 117 -5.55 20.44 20.68
C ILE A 117 -6.12 21.60 21.51
N GLY A 118 -7.44 21.69 21.66
CA GLY A 118 -8.08 22.72 22.49
C GLY A 118 -7.70 22.64 23.97
N LYS A 119 -7.26 21.47 24.48
CA LYS A 119 -6.83 21.30 25.88
C LYS A 119 -5.33 21.49 26.10
N ILE A 120 -4.47 21.13 25.13
CA ILE A 120 -3.02 20.97 25.34
C ILE A 120 -2.15 21.75 24.32
N GLY A 121 -2.74 22.19 23.20
CA GLY A 121 -2.02 22.69 22.02
C GLY A 121 -1.57 24.14 22.05
N SER A 122 -1.39 24.76 23.22
CA SER A 122 -0.94 26.16 23.32
C SER A 122 0.53 26.37 22.95
N THR A 123 1.33 25.29 22.93
CA THR A 123 2.76 25.31 22.60
C THR A 123 3.11 24.30 21.49
N THR A 124 4.16 24.57 20.74
CA THR A 124 4.68 23.68 19.67
C THR A 124 5.07 22.30 20.19
N LEU A 125 5.64 22.24 21.41
CA LEU A 125 5.93 20.98 22.11
C LEU A 125 4.63 20.22 22.48
N GLY A 126 3.60 20.92 22.97
CA GLY A 126 2.30 20.33 23.29
C GLY A 126 1.60 19.73 22.07
N LEU A 127 1.67 20.39 20.91
CA LEU A 127 1.18 19.86 19.64
C LEU A 127 1.92 18.56 19.24
N GLY A 128 3.24 18.50 19.42
CA GLY A 128 4.02 17.29 19.19
C GLY A 128 3.54 16.11 20.05
N TYR A 129 3.38 16.32 21.36
CA TYR A 129 2.87 15.29 22.27
C TYR A 129 1.45 14.83 21.93
N VAL A 130 0.55 15.76 21.58
CA VAL A 130 -0.82 15.43 21.17
C VAL A 130 -0.83 14.58 19.90
N THR A 131 0.06 14.84 18.94
CA THR A 131 0.14 14.02 17.72
C THR A 131 0.60 12.59 18.00
N VAL A 132 1.61 12.41 18.86
CA VAL A 132 2.12 11.07 19.24
C VAL A 132 1.06 10.31 20.05
N PHE A 133 0.40 10.98 20.99
CA PHE A 133 -0.66 10.36 21.78
C PHE A 133 -1.87 9.96 20.91
N LEU A 134 -2.25 10.80 19.95
CA LEU A 134 -3.32 10.48 19.02
C LEU A 134 -2.93 9.31 18.09
N ASP A 135 -1.68 9.24 17.65
CA ASP A 135 -1.17 8.12 16.84
C ASP A 135 -1.17 6.82 17.67
N LEU A 136 -0.87 6.89 18.97
CA LEU A 136 -0.94 5.77 19.90
C LEU A 136 -2.37 5.25 20.12
N VAL A 137 -3.35 6.16 20.20
CA VAL A 137 -4.78 5.81 20.32
C VAL A 137 -5.34 5.28 18.99
N LEU A 138 -4.83 5.76 17.84
CA LEU A 138 -5.27 5.33 16.51
C LEU A 138 -4.51 4.08 16.00
N ALA A 139 -3.37 3.73 16.61
CA ALA A 139 -2.57 2.56 16.25
C ALA A 139 -3.35 1.23 16.27
N PRO A 140 -4.25 0.94 17.23
CA PRO A 140 -5.04 -0.30 17.22
C PRO A 140 -6.06 -0.34 16.07
N ALA A 141 -6.57 0.83 15.66
CA ALA A 141 -7.55 0.96 14.58
C ALA A 141 -6.89 0.97 13.18
N THR A 142 -5.57 1.17 13.12
CA THR A 142 -4.83 1.32 11.86
C THR A 142 -3.69 0.29 11.81
N PRO A 143 -3.97 -0.97 11.43
CA PRO A 143 -3.00 -2.07 11.56
C PRO A 143 -1.82 -2.02 10.58
N SER A 144 -1.76 -1.02 9.69
CA SER A 144 -0.70 -0.88 8.69
C SER A 144 0.30 0.21 9.04
N ASN A 145 1.58 -0.18 9.14
CA ASN A 145 2.69 0.74 9.37
C ASN A 145 2.85 1.76 8.24
N THR A 146 2.58 1.38 6.99
CA THR A 146 2.66 2.29 5.84
C THR A 146 1.55 3.36 5.88
N ALA A 147 0.33 2.96 6.25
CA ALA A 147 -0.78 3.91 6.40
C ALA A 147 -0.56 4.83 7.61
N ARG A 148 -0.02 4.31 8.72
CA ARG A 148 0.31 5.10 9.91
C ARG A 148 1.41 6.12 9.63
N ALA A 149 2.48 5.72 8.92
CA ALA A 149 3.53 6.63 8.49
C ALA A 149 3.00 7.73 7.56
N ALA A 150 2.16 7.39 6.59
CA ALA A 150 1.55 8.38 5.69
C ALA A 150 0.62 9.35 6.43
N ALA A 151 -0.21 8.86 7.36
CA ALA A 151 -1.10 9.69 8.16
C ALA A 151 -0.35 10.63 9.11
N SER A 152 0.71 10.14 9.76
CA SER A 152 1.56 10.95 10.64
C SER A 152 2.39 11.97 9.86
N CYS A 153 2.90 11.62 8.67
CA CYS A 153 3.58 12.57 7.77
C CYS A 153 2.63 13.63 7.20
N TYR A 154 1.40 13.27 6.80
CA TYR A 154 0.42 14.23 6.30
C TYR A 154 -0.07 15.17 7.42
N ARG A 155 -0.25 14.63 8.62
CA ARG A 155 -0.65 15.41 9.81
C ARG A 155 0.47 16.36 10.25
N SER A 156 1.72 15.91 10.24
CA SER A 156 2.85 16.79 10.56
C SER A 156 3.05 17.86 9.49
N SER A 157 2.98 17.52 8.20
CA SER A 157 3.15 18.51 7.13
C SER A 157 2.06 19.58 7.14
N THR A 158 0.80 19.20 7.36
CA THR A 158 -0.32 20.16 7.50
C THR A 158 -0.24 20.98 8.78
N ALA A 159 0.21 20.40 9.90
CA ALA A 159 0.47 21.14 11.14
C ALA A 159 1.63 22.13 10.99
N TRP A 160 2.70 21.75 10.29
CA TRP A 160 3.83 22.62 9.96
C TRP A 160 3.43 23.73 9.01
N GLN A 161 2.60 23.46 7.99
CA GLN A 161 2.06 24.48 7.11
C GLN A 161 1.18 25.48 7.88
N TRP A 162 0.37 25.01 8.81
CA TRP A 162 -0.42 25.87 9.68
C TRP A 162 0.44 26.72 10.63
N LEU A 163 1.49 26.14 11.25
CA LEU A 163 2.46 26.87 12.07
C LEU A 163 3.23 27.92 11.26
N TRP A 164 3.64 27.57 10.04
CA TRP A 164 4.31 28.48 9.12
C TRP A 164 3.41 29.66 8.74
N ASP A 165 2.12 29.41 8.52
CA ASP A 165 1.14 30.44 8.18
C ASP A 165 0.82 31.36 9.38
N GLN A 166 0.81 30.83 10.61
CA GLN A 166 0.72 31.63 11.84
C GLN A 166 1.93 32.56 12.04
N ASN A 167 3.15 32.07 11.78
CA ASN A 167 4.35 32.90 11.85
C ASN A 167 4.39 33.98 10.75
N ARG A 168 3.92 33.68 9.54
CA ARG A 168 3.79 34.67 8.45
C ARG A 168 2.79 35.78 8.78
N LYS A 169 1.68 35.45 9.46
CA LYS A 169 0.71 36.46 9.91
C LYS A 169 1.26 37.36 11.01
N LYS A 170 2.03 36.81 11.96
CA LYS A 170 2.73 37.63 12.97
C LYS A 170 3.77 38.57 12.37
N VAL A 171 4.55 38.11 11.38
CA VAL A 171 5.58 38.94 10.73
C VAL A 171 4.96 40.03 9.86
N ARG A 172 3.84 39.76 9.18
CA ARG A 172 3.12 40.78 8.38
C ARG A 172 2.57 41.91 9.25
N VAL A 173 2.03 41.60 10.44
CA VAL A 173 1.55 42.62 11.38
C VAL A 173 2.68 43.49 11.89
N VAL A 174 3.91 42.98 12.07
CA VAL A 174 5.06 43.82 12.48
C VAL A 174 5.52 44.75 11.35
N LEU A 175 5.41 44.32 10.09
CA LEU A 175 5.76 45.12 8.92
C LEU A 175 4.72 46.19 8.55
N ASP A 176 3.45 46.06 8.95
CA ASP A 176 2.41 47.08 8.74
C ASP A 176 2.40 48.18 9.83
N ILE A 177 3.25 48.07 10.87
CA ILE A 177 3.36 49.04 11.98
C ILE A 177 4.68 49.82 11.92
N THR A 178 5.50 49.64 10.87
CA THR A 178 6.73 50.41 10.61
C THR A 178 6.66 51.05 9.23
#